data_AF-A0A1J3HCJ1-F1
#
_entry.id   AF-A0A1J3HCJ1-F1
#
_cell.length_a   1.000
_cell.length_b   1.000
_cell.length_c   1.000
_cell.angle_alpha   90.00
_cell.angle_beta   90.00
_cell.angle_gamma   90.00
#
_symmetry.space_group_name_H-M   'P 1'
#
loop_
_entity.id
_entity.type
_entity.pdbx_description
1 polymer ?
#
loop_
_entity_poly.entity_id
_entity_poly.type
_entity_poly.pdbx_seq_one_letter_code
_entity_poly.pdbx_strand_id
1 'polypeptide(L)'
;MRPAQDNQGSFLGRISIRRNQFVDVNNEQEQEDLELFQRHIADRFTELLSHPPQQPPSDEANTVAPVATTEQIMSVTWLRKLMDVFLCCEAEFKAILLMGRDPTQISKPPFDRLVPEMLDRSIKALDICTAVVNGIDSVRHYQRLAQIAVAALEQRPLGDGNVRRARRALA
;
A
#
# COMPACT_ATOMS: atom_id res chain seq x y z
N MET A 1 -77.81 -25.63 -15.15
CA MET A 1 -76.80 -24.95 -14.30
C MET A 1 -76.15 -25.95 -13.35
N ARG A 2 -74.90 -26.33 -13.61
CA ARG A 2 -73.90 -26.85 -12.65
C ARG A 2 -72.53 -26.84 -13.38
N PRO A 3 -71.47 -26.24 -12.81
CA PRO A 3 -70.20 -26.06 -13.51
C PRO A 3 -69.18 -27.18 -13.21
N ALA A 4 -68.05 -27.02 -13.91
CA ALA A 4 -66.97 -27.94 -14.21
C ALA A 4 -65.96 -28.26 -13.09
N GLN A 5 -65.35 -29.44 -13.27
CA GLN A 5 -63.98 -29.93 -13.03
C GLN A 5 -62.93 -29.16 -12.19
N ASP A 6 -62.19 -30.01 -11.47
CA ASP A 6 -60.74 -30.04 -11.19
C ASP A 6 -60.09 -28.89 -10.39
N ASN A 7 -59.53 -29.24 -9.23
CA ASN A 7 -58.15 -28.83 -8.93
C ASN A 7 -57.47 -29.70 -7.87
N GLN A 8 -56.35 -30.30 -8.25
CA GLN A 8 -55.41 -31.00 -7.38
C GLN A 8 -54.71 -30.00 -6.45
N GLY A 9 -55.04 -30.02 -5.16
CA GLY A 9 -54.34 -29.25 -4.13
C GLY A 9 -53.13 -30.03 -3.60
N SER A 10 -51.99 -29.87 -4.27
CA SER A 10 -50.67 -30.37 -3.86
C SER A 10 -50.36 -30.05 -2.38
N PHE A 11 -50.20 -31.08 -1.55
CA PHE A 11 -49.89 -30.99 -0.12
C PHE A 11 -48.41 -30.65 0.18
N LEU A 12 -47.62 -30.26 -0.83
CA LEU A 12 -46.17 -30.02 -0.69
C LEU A 12 -45.79 -28.53 -0.51
N GLY A 13 -46.77 -27.65 -0.24
CA GLY A 13 -46.51 -26.21 -0.06
C GLY A 13 -46.01 -25.78 1.33
N ARG A 14 -45.72 -26.71 2.25
CA ARG A 14 -45.48 -26.37 3.68
C ARG A 14 -44.11 -26.74 4.24
N ILE A 15 -43.13 -27.04 3.39
CA ILE A 15 -41.72 -27.11 3.81
C ILE A 15 -40.97 -25.91 3.24
N SER A 16 -41.37 -24.71 3.65
CA SER A 16 -40.52 -23.51 3.56
C SER A 16 -40.01 -23.18 4.97
N ILE A 17 -39.19 -24.08 5.52
CA ILE A 17 -38.57 -23.92 6.84
C ILE A 17 -37.09 -23.61 6.63
N ARG A 18 -36.75 -22.34 6.85
CA ARG A 18 -35.45 -21.79 7.26
C ARG A 18 -34.19 -22.16 6.46
N ARG A 19 -34.16 -21.85 5.14
CA ARG A 19 -32.87 -21.80 4.42
C ARG A 19 -32.20 -20.41 4.41
N ASN A 20 -32.88 -19.36 4.87
CA ASN A 20 -32.38 -17.98 4.76
C ASN A 20 -31.65 -17.42 6.01
N GLN A 21 -31.80 -17.99 7.21
CA GLN A 21 -31.20 -17.42 8.43
C GLN A 21 -29.69 -17.65 8.55
N PHE A 22 -29.16 -18.74 8.01
CA PHE A 22 -27.71 -19.03 8.09
C PHE A 22 -26.87 -18.16 7.15
N VAL A 23 -27.46 -17.64 6.07
CA VAL A 23 -26.77 -16.77 5.11
C VAL A 23 -26.60 -15.36 5.68
N ASP A 24 -27.60 -14.83 6.39
CA ASP A 24 -27.51 -13.50 7.03
C ASP A 24 -26.44 -13.45 8.13
N VAL A 25 -26.42 -14.42 9.05
CA VAL A 25 -25.44 -14.44 10.17
C VAL A 25 -23.99 -14.56 9.67
N ASN A 26 -23.77 -15.32 8.59
CA ASN A 26 -22.44 -15.43 7.98
C ASN A 26 -22.01 -14.11 7.30
N ASN A 27 -22.96 -13.42 6.66
CA ASN A 27 -22.68 -12.15 5.98
C ASN A 27 -22.43 -11.00 6.97
N GLU A 28 -23.11 -11.01 8.13
CA GLU A 28 -22.87 -10.06 9.23
C GLU A 28 -21.48 -10.23 9.85
N GLN A 29 -21.05 -11.47 10.11
CA GLN A 29 -19.69 -11.74 10.61
C GLN A 29 -18.62 -11.32 9.60
N GLU A 30 -18.80 -11.63 8.32
CA GLU A 30 -17.87 -11.22 7.25
C GLU A 30 -17.76 -9.71 7.12
N GLN A 31 -18.86 -8.99 7.36
CA GLN A 31 -18.88 -7.53 7.37
C GLN A 31 -18.13 -6.95 8.58
N GLU A 32 -18.31 -7.53 9.76
CA GLU A 32 -17.56 -7.15 10.98
C GLU A 32 -16.05 -7.38 10.81
N ASP A 33 -15.66 -8.54 10.29
CA ASP A 33 -14.25 -8.87 10.03
C ASP A 33 -13.61 -7.87 9.04
N LEU A 34 -14.38 -7.45 8.04
CA LEU A 34 -13.93 -6.45 7.07
C LEU A 34 -13.76 -5.05 7.72
N GLU A 35 -14.65 -4.65 8.62
CA GLU A 35 -14.54 -3.39 9.36
C GLU A 35 -13.33 -3.39 10.30
N LEU A 36 -13.09 -4.50 11.01
CA LEU A 36 -11.91 -4.69 11.84
C LEU A 36 -10.63 -4.59 11.01
N PHE A 37 -10.61 -5.22 9.83
CA PHE A 37 -9.50 -5.12 8.89
C PHE A 37 -9.26 -3.69 8.41
N GLN A 38 -10.31 -2.97 8.01
CA GLN A 38 -10.18 -1.57 7.59
C GLN A 38 -9.64 -0.67 8.69
N ARG A 39 -10.10 -0.86 9.93
CA ARG A 39 -9.57 -0.16 11.10
C ARG A 39 -8.12 -0.49 11.36
N HIS A 40 -7.76 -1.78 11.30
CA HIS A 40 -6.38 -2.23 11.47
C HIS A 40 -5.43 -1.57 10.46
N ILE A 41 -5.82 -1.52 9.18
CA ILE A 41 -5.06 -0.80 8.14
C ILE A 41 -4.91 0.68 8.53
N ALA A 42 -6.01 1.35 8.86
CA ALA A 42 -5.99 2.77 9.20
C ALA A 42 -5.03 3.07 10.36
N ASP A 43 -5.02 2.24 11.39
CA ASP A 43 -4.13 2.37 12.54
C ASP A 43 -2.64 2.21 12.13
N ARG A 44 -2.31 1.20 11.32
CA ARG A 44 -0.93 1.00 10.84
C ARG A 44 -0.41 2.15 9.98
N PHE A 45 -1.24 2.69 9.09
CA PHE A 45 -0.85 3.85 8.28
C PHE A 45 -0.77 5.13 9.12
N THR A 46 -1.62 5.28 10.15
CA THR A 46 -1.53 6.39 11.10
C THR A 46 -0.23 6.32 11.91
N GLU A 47 0.15 5.13 12.37
CA GLU A 47 1.43 4.89 13.05
C GLU A 47 2.62 5.22 12.15
N LEU A 48 2.59 4.82 10.87
CA LEU A 48 3.63 5.14 9.89
C LEU A 48 3.79 6.64 9.64
N LEU A 49 2.69 7.39 9.72
CA LEU A 49 2.69 8.86 9.58
C LEU A 49 3.04 9.57 10.90
N SER A 50 2.91 8.89 12.03
CA SER A 50 3.23 9.44 13.34
C SER A 50 4.74 9.47 13.55
N HIS A 51 5.28 10.65 13.85
CA HIS A 51 6.67 10.76 14.26
C HIS A 51 6.85 10.14 15.65
N PRO A 52 7.86 9.29 15.90
CA PRO A 52 8.17 8.89 17.25
C PRO A 52 8.47 10.14 18.09
N PRO A 53 7.90 10.24 19.31
CA PRO A 53 8.22 11.35 20.21
C PRO A 53 9.72 11.34 20.49
N GLN A 54 10.37 12.49 20.30
CA GLN A 54 11.76 12.69 20.67
C GLN A 54 11.95 12.28 22.13
N GLN A 55 12.79 11.28 22.39
CA GLN A 55 13.31 11.10 23.74
C GLN A 55 14.12 12.37 24.08
N PRO A 56 13.89 13.00 25.25
CA PRO A 56 14.70 14.14 25.66
C PRO A 56 16.17 13.68 25.76
N PRO A 57 17.13 14.56 25.42
CA PRO A 57 18.54 14.22 25.54
C PRO A 57 18.83 13.92 27.01
N SER A 58 19.21 12.69 27.32
CA SER A 58 19.84 12.36 28.59
C SER A 58 21.19 13.06 28.61
N ASP A 59 21.34 14.01 29.53
CA ASP A 59 22.54 14.77 29.83
C ASP A 59 23.73 13.84 30.14
N GLU A 60 24.50 13.41 29.15
CA GLU A 60 25.87 12.97 29.36
C GLU A 60 26.79 13.53 28.27
N ALA A 61 27.81 14.23 28.75
CA ALA A 61 28.70 15.07 27.98
C ALA A 61 29.58 14.26 27.01
N ASN A 62 29.82 14.88 25.85
CA ASN A 62 31.00 14.67 25.01
C ASN A 62 31.10 13.32 24.26
N THR A 63 30.20 13.10 23.32
CA THR A 63 30.48 12.30 22.11
C THR A 63 29.68 12.92 20.97
N VAL A 64 30.28 13.04 19.78
CA VAL A 64 29.63 13.58 18.56
C VAL A 64 28.25 12.94 18.42
N ALA A 65 27.21 13.70 18.73
CA ALA A 65 25.85 13.20 18.81
C ALA A 65 25.48 12.57 17.45
N PRO A 66 24.89 11.37 17.40
CA PRO A 66 24.25 10.93 16.18
C PRO A 66 23.18 11.98 15.89
N VAL A 67 23.22 12.59 14.70
CA VAL A 67 22.12 13.40 14.19
C VAL A 67 20.86 12.57 14.40
N ALA A 68 20.02 12.96 15.34
CA ALA A 68 18.75 12.30 15.58
C ALA A 68 17.93 12.49 14.31
N THR A 69 17.99 11.51 13.42
CA THR A 69 17.24 11.50 12.19
C THR A 69 15.80 11.23 12.58
N THR A 70 15.07 12.31 12.88
CA THR A 70 13.64 12.40 12.61
C THR A 70 13.43 11.70 11.27
N GLU A 71 12.83 10.50 11.26
CA GLU A 71 12.60 9.73 10.03
C GLU A 71 11.75 10.57 9.07
N GLN A 72 12.42 11.30 8.19
CA GLN A 72 11.76 12.23 7.30
C GLN A 72 10.87 11.45 6.35
N ILE A 73 9.63 11.92 6.18
CA ILE A 73 8.72 11.44 5.13
C ILE A 73 9.47 11.47 3.79
N MET A 74 9.32 10.42 2.99
CA MET A 74 10.08 10.17 1.74
C MET A 74 11.55 9.79 1.89
N SER A 75 12.08 9.62 3.11
CA SER A 75 13.39 8.98 3.28
C SER A 75 13.36 7.52 2.79
N VAL A 76 14.53 6.97 2.42
CA VAL A 76 14.65 5.57 1.97
C VAL A 76 14.12 4.59 3.03
N THR A 77 14.37 4.89 4.31
CA THR A 77 13.87 4.09 5.44
C THR A 77 12.36 4.17 5.55
N TRP A 78 11.77 5.36 5.45
CA TRP A 78 10.33 5.55 5.48
C TRP A 78 9.63 4.86 4.30
N LEU A 79 10.17 4.98 3.08
CA LEU A 79 9.64 4.30 1.90
C LEU A 79 9.67 2.78 2.04
N ARG A 80 10.73 2.23 2.64
CA ARG A 80 10.79 0.78 2.94
C ARG A 80 9.69 0.36 3.91
N LYS A 81 9.46 1.12 4.99
CA LYS A 81 8.38 0.83 5.95
C LYS A 81 7.00 0.96 5.31
N LEU A 82 6.79 1.97 4.46
CA LEU A 82 5.55 2.13 3.68
C LEU A 82 5.27 0.90 2.83
N MET A 83 6.27 0.41 2.09
CA MET A 83 6.13 -0.79 1.27
C MET A 83 5.84 -2.03 2.12
N ASP A 84 6.51 -2.18 3.25
CA ASP A 84 6.29 -3.30 4.16
C ASP A 84 4.85 -3.32 4.70
N VAL A 85 4.35 -2.19 5.21
CA VAL A 85 2.96 -2.04 5.67
C VAL A 85 1.98 -2.35 4.54
N PHE A 86 2.20 -1.77 3.35
CA PHE A 86 1.33 -1.99 2.19
C PHE A 86 1.26 -3.47 1.77
N LEU A 87 2.41 -4.15 1.68
CA LEU A 87 2.46 -5.56 1.31
C LEU A 87 1.85 -6.48 2.38
N CYS A 88 1.99 -6.15 3.66
CA CYS A 88 1.29 -6.86 4.74
C CYS A 88 -0.23 -6.74 4.56
N CYS A 89 -0.74 -5.52 4.37
CA CYS A 89 -2.16 -5.29 4.18
C CYS A 89 -2.69 -6.03 2.94
N GLU A 90 -1.92 -6.08 1.86
CA GLU A 90 -2.30 -6.81 0.65
C GLU A 90 -2.39 -8.33 0.89
N ALA A 91 -1.44 -8.89 1.64
CA ALA A 91 -1.43 -10.31 1.99
C ALA A 91 -2.61 -10.68 2.91
N GLU A 92 -2.88 -9.86 3.92
CA GLU A 92 -4.03 -10.02 4.82
C GLU A 92 -5.35 -9.92 4.05
N PHE A 93 -5.47 -8.95 3.14
CA PHE A 93 -6.66 -8.81 2.30
C PHE A 93 -6.89 -10.05 1.41
N LYS A 94 -5.82 -10.58 0.81
CA LYS A 94 -5.90 -11.83 0.04
C LYS A 94 -6.32 -13.01 0.91
N ALA A 95 -5.85 -13.09 2.14
CA ALA A 95 -6.27 -14.14 3.06
C ALA A 95 -7.79 -14.05 3.33
N ILE A 96 -8.33 -12.85 3.57
CA ILE A 96 -9.77 -12.62 3.73
C ILE A 96 -10.55 -13.00 2.46
N LEU A 97 -9.98 -12.80 1.28
CA LEU A 97 -10.62 -13.14 0.01
C LEU A 97 -10.58 -14.64 -0.32
N LEU A 98 -9.47 -15.32 -0.03
CA LEU A 98 -9.16 -16.66 -0.53
C LEU A 98 -9.35 -17.77 0.51
N MET A 99 -9.21 -17.46 1.80
CA MET A 99 -9.35 -18.46 2.87
C MET A 99 -10.81 -18.51 3.33
N GLY A 100 -11.54 -19.53 2.91
CA GLY A 100 -12.89 -19.83 3.41
C GLY A 100 -14.05 -19.34 2.52
N ARG A 101 -13.77 -18.70 1.37
CA ARG A 101 -14.79 -18.20 0.45
C ARG A 101 -14.81 -18.94 -0.89
N ASP A 102 -16.02 -19.20 -1.39
CA ASP A 102 -16.24 -19.64 -2.77
C ASP A 102 -15.91 -18.49 -3.75
N PRO A 103 -15.05 -18.70 -4.77
CA PRO A 103 -14.73 -17.69 -5.79
C PRO A 103 -15.94 -16.97 -6.40
N THR A 104 -17.11 -17.62 -6.47
CA THR A 104 -18.34 -17.02 -7.00
C THR A 104 -18.93 -15.90 -6.12
N GLN A 105 -18.46 -15.77 -4.88
CA GLN A 105 -18.90 -14.75 -3.92
C GLN A 105 -18.07 -13.46 -4.01
N ILE A 106 -16.89 -13.49 -4.65
CA ILE A 106 -16.02 -12.31 -4.81
C ILE A 106 -16.67 -11.27 -5.72
N SER A 107 -17.52 -11.70 -6.66
CA SER A 107 -18.29 -10.81 -7.53
C SER A 107 -19.58 -10.29 -6.88
N LYS A 108 -19.78 -10.49 -5.58
CA LYS A 108 -20.95 -10.02 -4.83
C LYS A 108 -20.55 -8.98 -3.78
N PRO A 109 -21.50 -8.15 -3.31
CA PRO A 109 -21.24 -7.22 -2.22
C PRO A 109 -20.72 -7.93 -0.94
N PRO A 110 -19.78 -7.33 -0.20
CA PRO A 110 -19.15 -6.01 -0.45
C PRO A 110 -17.91 -6.04 -1.39
N PHE A 111 -17.49 -7.23 -1.85
CA PHE A 111 -16.22 -7.44 -2.56
C PHE A 111 -16.21 -6.98 -4.01
N ASP A 112 -17.38 -6.94 -4.64
CA ASP A 112 -17.60 -6.41 -5.99
C ASP A 112 -17.06 -4.98 -6.17
N ARG A 113 -17.05 -4.17 -5.09
CA ARG A 113 -16.47 -2.83 -5.05
C ARG A 113 -15.06 -2.79 -4.47
N LEU A 114 -14.84 -3.55 -3.40
CA LEU A 114 -13.60 -3.49 -2.64
C LEU A 114 -12.39 -4.02 -3.43
N VAL A 115 -12.58 -5.05 -4.24
CA VAL A 115 -11.50 -5.63 -5.06
C VAL A 115 -11.03 -4.62 -6.13
N PRO A 116 -11.91 -4.02 -6.96
CA PRO A 116 -11.51 -2.94 -7.86
C PRO A 116 -10.85 -1.75 -7.16
N GLU A 117 -11.38 -1.30 -6.01
CA GLU A 117 -10.79 -0.21 -5.25
C GLU A 117 -9.38 -0.53 -4.76
N MET A 118 -9.16 -1.77 -4.30
CA MET A 118 -7.83 -2.21 -3.90
C MET A 118 -6.90 -2.24 -5.10
N LEU A 119 -7.31 -2.80 -6.24
CA LEU A 119 -6.49 -2.79 -7.45
C LEU A 119 -6.10 -1.38 -7.91
N ASP A 120 -7.04 -0.43 -7.88
CA ASP A 120 -6.77 0.99 -8.17
C ASP A 120 -5.73 1.58 -7.19
N ARG A 121 -5.84 1.28 -5.89
CA ARG A 121 -4.84 1.70 -4.89
C ARG A 121 -3.47 1.04 -5.12
N SER A 122 -3.42 -0.23 -5.55
CA SER A 122 -2.18 -0.91 -5.91
C SER A 122 -1.48 -0.25 -7.10
N ILE A 123 -2.25 0.12 -8.12
CA ILE A 123 -1.71 0.82 -9.30
C ILE A 123 -1.11 2.16 -8.87
N LYS A 124 -1.84 2.93 -8.05
CA LYS A 124 -1.36 4.21 -7.51
C LYS A 124 -0.09 4.05 -6.67
N ALA A 125 0.01 3.00 -5.85
CA ALA A 125 1.22 2.70 -5.08
C ALA A 125 2.41 2.35 -5.98
N LEU A 126 2.17 1.61 -7.07
CA LEU A 126 3.20 1.29 -8.07
C LEU A 126 3.69 2.54 -8.81
N ASP A 127 2.81 3.50 -9.09
CA ASP A 127 3.18 4.79 -9.69
C ASP A 127 4.14 5.58 -8.78
N ILE A 128 3.89 5.57 -7.46
CA ILE A 128 4.80 6.17 -6.47
C ILE A 128 6.16 5.47 -6.50
N CYS A 129 6.18 4.13 -6.53
CA CYS A 129 7.43 3.37 -6.61
C CYS A 129 8.21 3.71 -7.89
N THR A 130 7.51 3.86 -9.01
CA THR A 130 8.09 4.27 -10.30
C THR A 130 8.70 5.66 -10.20
N ALA A 131 8.01 6.62 -9.58
CA ALA A 131 8.53 7.97 -9.35
C ALA A 131 9.80 7.95 -8.46
N VAL A 132 9.81 7.13 -7.41
CA VAL A 132 10.99 6.97 -6.52
C VAL A 132 12.18 6.41 -7.30
N VAL A 133 11.98 5.37 -8.12
CA VAL A 133 13.03 4.78 -8.95
C VAL A 133 13.61 5.82 -9.90
N ASN A 134 12.75 6.56 -10.60
CA ASN A 134 13.17 7.64 -11.50
C ASN A 134 13.96 8.74 -10.77
N GLY A 135 13.55 9.09 -9.54
CA GLY A 135 14.26 10.03 -8.68
C GLY A 135 15.66 9.54 -8.30
N ILE A 136 15.80 8.27 -7.91
CA ILE A 136 17.08 7.64 -7.59
C ILE A 136 18.00 7.63 -8.82
N ASP A 137 17.47 7.27 -9.99
CA ASP A 137 18.26 7.24 -11.23
C ASP A 137 18.71 8.63 -11.66
N SER A 138 17.87 9.66 -11.44
CA SER A 138 18.24 11.07 -11.64
C SER A 138 19.40 11.47 -10.72
N VAL A 139 19.34 11.14 -9.42
CA VAL A 139 20.43 11.41 -8.46
C VAL A 139 21.72 10.72 -8.88
N ARG A 140 21.66 9.44 -9.28
CA ARG A 140 22.82 8.69 -9.79
C ARG A 140 23.39 9.31 -11.06
N HIS A 141 22.53 9.79 -11.95
CA HIS A 141 22.94 10.49 -13.16
C HIS A 141 23.72 11.77 -12.83
N TYR A 142 23.18 12.62 -11.96
CA TYR A 142 23.86 13.84 -11.52
C TYR A 142 25.16 13.56 -10.75
N GLN A 143 25.21 12.49 -9.96
CA GLN A 143 26.44 12.05 -9.30
C GLN A 143 27.56 11.73 -10.31
N ARG A 144 27.24 11.03 -11.41
CA ARG A 144 28.22 10.72 -12.47
C ARG A 144 28.70 11.99 -13.17
N LEU A 145 27.79 12.93 -13.44
CA LEU A 145 28.14 14.23 -14.02
C LEU A 145 29.05 15.05 -13.10
N ALA A 146 28.74 15.08 -11.80
CA ALA A 146 29.59 15.71 -10.80
C ALA A 146 30.99 15.07 -10.74
N GLN A 147 31.08 13.73 -10.80
CA GLN A 147 32.38 13.02 -10.87
C GLN A 147 33.19 13.39 -12.12
N ILE A 148 32.54 13.55 -13.28
CA ILE A 148 33.21 14.02 -14.50
C ILE A 148 33.76 15.43 -14.31
N ALA A 149 32.99 16.31 -13.68
CA ALA A 149 33.41 17.68 -13.41
C ALA A 149 34.60 17.71 -12.44
N VAL A 150 34.54 16.96 -11.34
CA VAL A 150 35.63 16.84 -10.37
C VAL A 150 36.89 16.30 -11.04
N ALA A 151 36.79 15.17 -11.76
CA ALA A 151 37.93 14.56 -12.43
C ALA A 151 38.58 15.47 -13.49
N ALA A 152 37.81 16.33 -14.15
CA ALA A 152 38.35 17.33 -15.06
C ALA A 152 39.09 18.45 -14.31
N LEU A 153 38.53 18.93 -13.19
CA LEU A 153 39.12 20.00 -12.38
C LEU A 153 40.34 19.57 -11.56
N GLU A 154 40.51 18.28 -11.29
CA GLU A 154 41.67 17.75 -10.58
C GLU A 154 42.95 17.67 -11.44
N GLN A 155 42.83 17.76 -12.77
CA GLN A 155 43.99 17.71 -13.67
C GLN A 155 44.88 18.95 -13.50
N ARG A 156 46.20 18.73 -13.32
CA ARG A 156 47.21 19.79 -13.20
C ARG A 156 48.30 19.62 -14.28
N PRO A 157 48.70 20.70 -15.00
CA PRO A 157 48.13 22.05 -14.96
C PRO A 157 46.71 22.08 -15.53
N LEU A 158 45.91 23.03 -15.07
CA LEU A 158 44.50 23.12 -15.41
C LEU A 158 44.35 23.80 -16.79
N GLY A 159 44.01 23.04 -17.82
CA GLY A 159 43.82 23.57 -19.18
C GLY A 159 42.37 23.96 -19.50
N ASP A 160 42.18 24.84 -20.47
CA ASP A 160 40.85 25.31 -20.92
C ASP A 160 39.91 24.17 -21.34
N GLY A 161 40.46 23.09 -21.90
CA GLY A 161 39.70 21.88 -22.26
C GLY A 161 39.05 21.22 -21.04
N ASN A 162 39.76 21.20 -19.91
CA ASN A 162 39.27 20.64 -18.65
C ASN A 162 38.14 21.50 -18.07
N VAL A 163 38.30 22.84 -18.14
CA VAL A 163 37.26 23.78 -17.72
C VAL A 163 36.00 23.63 -18.59
N ARG A 164 36.14 23.52 -19.92
CA ARG A 164 34.99 23.30 -20.83
C ARG A 164 34.30 21.97 -20.55
N ARG A 165 35.04 20.91 -20.25
CA ARG A 165 34.49 19.59 -19.90
C ARG A 165 33.69 19.65 -18.58
N ALA A 166 34.27 20.24 -17.54
CA ALA A 166 33.59 20.42 -16.25
C ALA A 166 32.30 21.25 -16.42
N ARG A 167 32.37 22.36 -17.15
CA ARG A 167 31.20 23.21 -17.43
C ARG A 167 30.10 22.47 -18.18
N ARG A 168 30.44 21.62 -19.16
CA ARG A 168 29.46 20.82 -19.89
C ARG A 168 28.81 19.74 -19.03
N ALA A 169 29.55 19.16 -18.09
CA ALA A 169 29.00 18.16 -17.19
C ALA A 169 28.05 18.77 -16.14
N LEU A 170 28.24 20.03 -15.77
CA LEU A 170 27.42 20.74 -14.77
C LEU A 170 26.29 21.60 -15.37
N ALA A 171 26.17 21.66 -16.69
CA ALA A 171 25.14 22.43 -17.40
C ALA A 171 23.81 21.67 -17.43
#